data_AF-A0A1M3IZ23-F1
#
_entry.id   AF-A0A1M3IZ23-F1
#
_cell.length_a   1.000
_cell.length_b   1.000
_cell.length_c   1.000
_cell.angle_alpha   90.00
_cell.angle_beta   90.00
_cell.angle_gamma   90.00
#
_symmetry.space_group_name_H-M   'P 1'
#
loop_
_entity.id
_entity.type
_entity.pdbx_description
1 polymer ?
#
loop_
_entity_poly.entity_id
_entity_poly.type
_entity_poly.pdbx_seq_one_letter_code
_entity_poly.pdbx_strand_id
1 'polypeptide(L)'
;MDIIIVPILELMHTLLHLYVWVLIASVILSWLISFQIINMHSRVVAVIGEALYRLTEPFLSLLRRFIPGIGGFDFTPMIAIFILVFLQNIIARLILKFIGIS
;
A
#
# COMPACT_ATOMS: atom_id res chain seq x y z
N MET A 1 -25.59 -1.25 17.00
CA MET A 1 -25.25 -1.70 15.62
C MET A 1 -23.76 -2.04 15.51
N ASP A 2 -23.01 -1.82 16.58
CA ASP A 2 -21.55 -1.83 16.63
C ASP A 2 -20.99 -3.25 16.59
N ILE A 3 -21.75 -4.23 17.09
CA ILE A 3 -21.45 -5.67 17.04
C ILE A 3 -21.19 -6.14 15.60
N ILE A 4 -21.83 -5.52 14.60
CA ILE A 4 -21.64 -5.87 13.18
C ILE A 4 -20.71 -4.86 12.49
N ILE A 5 -20.86 -3.57 12.77
CA ILE A 5 -20.11 -2.50 12.08
C ILE A 5 -18.62 -2.52 12.47
N VAL A 6 -18.29 -2.68 13.75
CA VAL A 6 -16.91 -2.62 14.24
C VAL A 6 -16.05 -3.73 13.63
N PRO A 7 -16.45 -5.02 13.63
CA PRO A 7 -15.66 -6.07 13.00
C PRO A 7 -15.42 -5.85 11.50
N ILE A 8 -16.40 -5.28 10.78
CA ILE A 8 -16.24 -4.95 9.36
C ILE A 8 -15.18 -3.85 9.18
N LEU A 9 -15.24 -2.79 10.00
CA LEU A 9 -14.25 -1.72 9.97
C LEU A 9 -12.86 -2.22 10.35
N GLU A 10 -12.74 -3.12 11.34
CA GLU A 10 -11.47 -3.76 11.72
C GLU A 10 -10.92 -4.65 10.61
N LEU A 11 -11.77 -5.41 9.93
CA LEU A 11 -11.37 -6.19 8.76
C LEU A 11 -10.85 -5.27 7.65
N MET A 12 -11.56 -4.19 7.34
CA MET A 12 -11.11 -3.19 6.37
C MET A 12 -9.78 -2.56 6.77
N HIS A 13 -9.63 -2.17 8.04
CA HIS A 13 -8.39 -1.62 8.57
C HIS A 13 -7.22 -2.61 8.39
N THR A 14 -7.46 -3.89 8.69
CA THR A 14 -6.46 -4.96 8.55
C THR A 14 -6.06 -5.17 7.10
N LEU A 15 -7.02 -5.18 6.17
CA LEU A 15 -6.75 -5.32 4.73
C LEU A 15 -5.92 -4.14 4.20
N LEU A 16 -6.27 -2.91 4.61
CA LEU A 16 -5.47 -1.74 4.26
C LEU A 16 -4.06 -1.82 4.85
N HIS A 17 -3.92 -2.31 6.09
CA HIS A 17 -2.62 -2.50 6.73
C HIS A 17 -1.74 -3.48 5.95
N LEU A 18 -2.29 -4.63 5.57
CA LEU A 18 -1.61 -5.59 4.71
C LEU A 18 -1.20 -4.97 3.37
N TYR A 19 -2.09 -4.19 2.75
CA TYR A 19 -1.81 -3.56 1.47
C TYR A 19 -0.70 -2.50 1.54
N VAL A 20 -0.62 -1.74 2.64
CA VAL A 20 0.50 -0.82 2.90
C VAL A 20 1.82 -1.60 2.96
N TRP A 21 1.87 -2.75 3.62
CA TRP A 21 3.07 -3.58 3.64
C TRP A 21 3.47 -4.11 2.26
N VAL A 22 2.50 -4.47 1.42
CA VAL A 22 2.75 -4.85 0.02
C VAL A 22 3.37 -3.69 -0.77
N LEU A 23 2.86 -2.47 -0.60
CA LEU A 23 3.46 -1.29 -1.21
C LEU A 23 4.87 -1.01 -0.69
N ILE A 24 5.10 -1.12 0.62
CA ILE A 24 6.44 -0.96 1.21
C ILE A 24 7.39 -2.00 0.60
N ALA A 25 6.99 -3.28 0.50
CA ALA A 25 7.79 -4.32 -0.13
C ALA A 25 8.11 -3.99 -1.60
N SER A 26 7.15 -3.43 -2.35
CA SER A 26 7.37 -3.00 -3.74
C SER A 26 8.38 -1.85 -3.85
N VAL A 27 8.33 -0.88 -2.93
CA VAL A 27 9.29 0.23 -2.86
C VAL A 27 10.68 -0.28 -2.52
N ILE A 28 10.79 -1.13 -1.49
CA ILE A 28 12.07 -1.73 -1.09
C ILE A 28 12.66 -2.51 -2.27
N LEU A 29 11.88 -3.37 -2.92
CA LEU A 29 12.35 -4.14 -4.07
C LEU A 29 12.82 -3.21 -5.20
N SER A 30 12.07 -2.15 -5.50
CA SER A 30 12.46 -1.17 -6.53
C SER A 30 13.80 -0.50 -6.21
N TRP A 31 14.07 -0.16 -4.95
CA TRP A 31 15.35 0.40 -4.52
C TRP A 31 16.48 -0.61 -4.57
N LEU A 32 16.24 -1.85 -4.13
CA LEU A 32 17.25 -2.91 -4.19
C LEU A 32 17.69 -3.17 -5.63
N ILE A 33 16.76 -3.14 -6.59
CA ILE A 33 17.07 -3.27 -8.02
C ILE A 33 17.76 -2.00 -8.55
N SER A 34 17.23 -0.81 -8.25
CA SER A 34 17.76 0.46 -8.75
C SER A 34 19.18 0.74 -8.28
N PHE A 35 19.50 0.39 -7.04
CA PHE A 35 20.85 0.52 -6.47
C PHE A 35 21.77 -0.66 -6.79
N GLN A 36 21.36 -1.57 -7.67
CA GLN A 36 22.13 -2.75 -8.09
C GLN A 36 22.53 -3.67 -6.91
N ILE A 37 21.75 -3.66 -5.82
CA ILE A 37 21.97 -4.54 -4.65
C ILE A 37 21.54 -5.97 -4.99
N ILE A 38 20.46 -6.11 -5.76
CA ILE A 38 19.95 -7.40 -6.26
C ILE A 38 19.70 -7.32 -7.77
N ASN A 39 19.66 -8.48 -8.42
CA ASN A 39 19.39 -8.58 -9.85
C ASN A 39 18.10 -9.35 -10.13
N MET A 40 17.47 -9.03 -11.27
CA MET A 40 16.27 -9.73 -11.76
C MET A 40 16.59 -11.06 -12.46
N HIS A 41 17.87 -11.42 -12.59
CA HIS A 41 18.28 -12.70 -13.17
C HIS A 41 17.93 -13.88 -12.25
N SER A 42 17.85 -13.63 -10.94
CA SER A 42 17.33 -14.61 -9.99
C SER A 42 15.83 -14.82 -10.21
N ARG A 43 15.45 -16.07 -10.53
CA ARG A 43 14.05 -16.48 -10.70
C ARG A 43 13.18 -16.08 -9.50
N VAL A 44 13.72 -16.14 -8.28
CA VAL A 44 13.00 -15.78 -7.05
C VAL A 44 12.67 -14.29 -7.03
N VAL A 45 13.65 -13.44 -7.33
CA VAL A 45 13.47 -11.98 -7.35
C VAL A 45 12.47 -11.57 -8.44
N ALA A 46 12.56 -12.19 -9.62
CA ALA A 46 11.63 -11.94 -10.72
C ALA A 46 10.18 -12.32 -10.36
N VAL A 47 9.96 -13.48 -9.73
CA VAL A 47 8.61 -13.93 -9.31
C VAL A 47 8.03 -13.00 -8.24
N ILE A 48 8.83 -12.61 -7.24
CA ILE A 48 8.39 -11.69 -6.19
C ILE A 48 8.08 -10.31 -6.80
N GLY A 49 8.95 -9.81 -7.68
CA GLY A 49 8.73 -8.53 -8.35
C GLY A 49 7.47 -8.50 -9.18
N GLU A 50 7.21 -9.54 -9.97
CA GLU A 50 5.98 -9.66 -10.76
C GLU A 50 4.73 -9.74 -9.86
N ALA A 51 4.80 -10.48 -8.74
CA ALA A 51 3.70 -10.55 -7.79
C ALA A 51 3.40 -9.19 -7.16
N LEU A 52 4.43 -8.48 -6.68
CA LEU A 52 4.27 -7.15 -6.10
C LEU A 52 3.75 -6.14 -7.13
N TYR A 53 4.28 -6.17 -8.36
CA TYR A 53 3.79 -5.35 -9.46
C TYR A 53 2.29 -5.60 -9.72
N ARG A 54 1.87 -6.85 -9.91
CA ARG A 54 0.45 -7.18 -10.15
C ARG A 54 -0.49 -6.77 -9.01
N LEU A 55 -0.03 -6.88 -7.76
CA LEU A 55 -0.81 -6.48 -6.59
C LEU A 55 -0.96 -4.95 -6.47
N THR A 56 0.06 -4.21 -6.88
CA THR A 56 0.12 -2.75 -6.67
C THR A 56 -0.36 -1.96 -7.87
N GLU A 57 -0.14 -2.47 -9.09
CA GLU A 57 -0.38 -1.75 -10.34
C GLU A 57 -1.83 -1.27 -10.54
N PRO A 58 -2.89 -2.03 -10.20
CA PRO A 58 -4.26 -1.54 -10.35
C PRO A 58 -4.54 -0.25 -9.57
N PHE A 59 -3.94 -0.09 -8.39
CA PHE A 59 -4.08 1.11 -7.57
C PHE A 59 -3.10 2.20 -8.00
N LEU A 60 -1.84 1.84 -8.22
CA LEU A 60 -0.79 2.80 -8.61
C LEU A 60 -1.07 3.42 -9.99
N SER A 61 -1.54 2.64 -10.96
CA SER A 61 -1.91 3.15 -12.28
C SER A 61 -3.04 4.18 -12.25
N LEU A 62 -3.97 4.06 -11.29
CA LEU A 62 -5.01 5.08 -11.07
C LEU A 62 -4.41 6.37 -10.52
N LEU A 63 -3.48 6.26 -9.55
CA LEU A 63 -2.82 7.41 -8.94
C LEU A 63 -1.87 8.12 -9.91
N ARG A 64 -1.17 7.38 -10.78
CA ARG A 64 -0.28 7.93 -11.83
C ARG A 64 -1.02 8.83 -12.84
N ARG A 65 -2.35 8.75 -12.94
CA ARG A 65 -3.16 9.67 -13.76
C ARG A 65 -3.16 11.09 -13.21
N PHE A 66 -2.94 11.24 -11.90
CA PHE A 66 -2.96 12.52 -11.19
C PHE A 66 -1.57 12.97 -10.76
N ILE A 67 -0.63 12.03 -10.61
CA ILE A 67 0.73 12.29 -10.15
C ILE A 67 1.66 12.24 -11.37
N PRO A 68 2.15 13.39 -11.88
CA PRO A 68 3.15 13.39 -12.93
C PRO A 68 4.47 12.80 -12.39
N GLY A 69 5.13 11.96 -13.19
CA GLY A 69 6.45 11.44 -12.85
C GLY A 69 7.49 12.57 -12.76
N ILE A 70 8.24 12.63 -11.66
CA ILE A 70 9.25 13.67 -11.42
C ILE A 70 10.63 13.06 -11.61
N GLY A 71 11.40 13.56 -12.58
CA GLY A 71 12.82 13.21 -12.74
C GLY A 71 13.10 11.73 -13.05
N GLY A 72 12.15 11.02 -13.67
CA GLY A 72 12.28 9.60 -13.99
C GLY A 72 12.13 8.65 -12.79
N PHE A 73 11.86 9.18 -11.59
CA PHE A 73 11.60 8.38 -10.40
C PHE A 73 10.09 8.32 -10.10
N ASP A 74 9.59 7.11 -9.86
CA ASP A 74 8.17 6.90 -9.54
C ASP A 74 7.92 7.09 -8.02
N PHE A 75 7.49 8.29 -7.63
CA PHE A 75 7.06 8.59 -6.26
C PHE A 75 5.62 8.16 -5.96
N THR A 76 4.88 7.65 -6.95
CA THR A 76 3.47 7.23 -6.78
C THR A 76 3.30 6.24 -5.63
N PRO A 77 4.15 5.21 -5.43
CA PRO A 77 4.00 4.28 -4.32
C PRO A 77 4.10 4.93 -2.94
N MET A 78 4.97 5.95 -2.78
CA MET A 78 5.12 6.67 -1.52
C MET A 78 3.87 7.50 -1.22
N ILE A 79 3.33 8.18 -2.23
CA ILE A 79 2.07 8.94 -2.11
C ILE A 79 0.90 7.99 -1.81
N ALA A 80 0.86 6.82 -2.47
CA ALA A 80 -0.12 5.77 -2.23
C ALA A 80 -0.10 5.31 -0.75
N ILE A 81 1.09 5.08 -0.18
CA ILE A 81 1.24 4.72 1.24
C ILE A 81 0.66 5.82 2.14
N PHE A 82 0.98 7.10 1.89
CA PHE A 82 0.43 8.19 2.70
C PHE A 82 -1.10 8.27 2.65
N ILE A 83 -1.69 8.10 1.47
CA ILE A 83 -3.15 8.06 1.30
C ILE A 83 -3.77 6.91 2.10
N LEU A 84 -3.16 5.72 2.04
CA LEU A 84 -3.68 4.54 2.75
C LEU A 84 -3.53 4.66 4.26
N VAL A 85 -2.41 5.19 4.76
CA VAL A 85 -2.22 5.46 6.20
C VAL A 85 -3.21 6.52 6.68
N PHE A 86 -3.48 7.54 5.88
CA PHE A 86 -4.52 8.52 6.19
C PHE A 86 -5.91 7.85 6.27
N LEU A 87 -6.24 6.95 5.34
CA LEU A 87 -7.48 6.19 5.36
C LEU A 87 -7.58 5.24 6.57
N GLN A 88 -6.49 4.58 6.96
CA GLN A 88 -6.43 3.78 8.20
C GLN A 88 -6.75 4.62 9.43
N ASN A 89 -6.17 5.83 9.52
CA ASN A 89 -6.45 6.75 10.62
C ASN A 89 -7.91 7.18 10.67
N ILE A 90 -8.56 7.40 9.52
CA ILE A 90 -10.00 7.68 9.45
C ILE A 90 -10.79 6.48 9.98
N ILE A 91 -10.49 5.26 9.53
CA ILE A 91 -11.19 4.06 9.95
C ILE A 91 -11.01 3.81 11.46
N ALA A 92 -9.80 3.96 11.98
CA ALA A 92 -9.52 3.83 13.41
C ALA A 92 -10.35 4.82 14.24
N ARG A 93 -10.47 6.08 13.80
CA ARG A 93 -11.33 7.07 14.46
C ARG A 93 -12.81 6.72 14.37
N LEU A 94 -13.28 6.17 13.25
CA LEU A 94 -14.65 5.69 13.11
C LEU A 94 -14.92 4.54 14.09
N ILE A 95 -14.00 3.58 14.22
CA ILE A 95 -14.10 2.48 15.19
C ILE A 95 -14.22 3.03 16.61
N LEU A 96 -13.33 3.94 17.02
CA LEU A 96 -13.37 4.54 18.36
C LEU A 96 -14.71 5.26 18.64
N LYS A 97 -15.25 5.95 17.62
CA LYS A 97 -16.56 6.60 17.71
C LYS A 97 -17.71 5.60 17.87
N PHE A 98 -17.71 4.50 17.12
CA PHE A 98 -18.75 3.46 17.25
C PHE A 98 -18.68 2.72 18.59
N ILE A 99 -17.49 2.60 19.19
CA ILE A 99 -17.32 2.02 20.53
C ILE A 99 -17.73 3.03 21.64
N GLY A 100 -17.91 4.31 21.30
CA GLY A 100 -18.30 5.35 22.26
C GLY A 100 -17.15 5.87 23.11
N ILE A 101 -15.90 5.73 22.64
CA ILE A 101 -14.69 6.20 23.33
C ILE A 101 -14.35 7.66 22.94
N SER A 102 -15.00 8.22 21.92
CA SER A 102 -14.75 9.58 21.40
C SER A 102 -16.02 10.39 21.19
#